data_AF-A0A503WM04-F1
#
_entry.id   AF-A0A503WM04-F1
#
_cell.length_a   1.000
_cell.length_b   1.000
_cell.length_c   1.000
_cell.angle_alpha   90.00
_cell.angle_beta   90.00
_cell.angle_gamma   90.00
#
_symmetry.space_group_name_H-M   'P 1'
#
loop_
_entity.id
_entity.type
_entity.pdbx_description
1 polymer ?
#
loop_
_entity_poly.entity_id
_entity_poly.type
_entity_poly.pdbx_seq_one_letter_code
_entity_poly.pdbx_strand_id
1 'polypeptide(L)' 'MAQRFSTCVPAGCIVPLTLDQGTVAALRAASVQEIEVKSVDQKEVPLSVSLKGLAPALDWLGFWLDERNNWGT' A
#
# COMPACT_ATOMS: atom_id res chain seq x y z
N MET A 1 -9.17 -1.56 10.06
CA MET A 1 -10.14 -2.60 9.62
C MET A 1 -9.32 -3.79 9.13
N ALA A 2 -9.59 -5.01 9.61
CA ALA A 2 -8.84 -6.19 9.18
C ALA A 2 -9.21 -6.56 7.73
N GLN A 3 -8.21 -6.79 6.88
CA GLN A 3 -8.40 -7.19 5.49
C GLN A 3 -8.21 -8.69 5.30
N ARG A 4 -8.80 -9.25 4.24
CA ARG A 4 -8.67 -10.68 3.89
C ARG A 4 -7.84 -10.84 2.62
N PHE A 5 -7.04 -11.89 2.58
CA PHE A 5 -6.46 -12.35 1.33
C PHE A 5 -7.57 -12.73 0.35
N SER A 6 -7.49 -12.20 -0.87
CA SER A 6 -8.45 -12.45 -1.95
C SER A 6 -8.13 -13.76 -2.69
N THR A 7 -6.85 -14.06 -2.87
CA THR A 7 -6.35 -15.25 -3.55
C THR A 7 -4.88 -15.47 -3.21
N CYS A 8 -4.36 -16.66 -3.54
CA CYS A 8 -2.93 -16.98 -3.47
C CYS A 8 -2.44 -17.48 -4.82
N VAL A 9 -1.25 -17.03 -5.20
CA VAL A 9 -0.51 -17.38 -6.41
C VAL A 9 0.89 -17.88 -6.02
N PRO A 10 1.70 -18.43 -6.94
CA PRO A 10 3.03 -18.95 -6.58
C PRO A 10 3.95 -17.94 -5.87
N ALA A 11 3.80 -16.64 -6.17
CA ALA A 11 4.57 -15.57 -5.52
C ALA A 11 4.08 -15.21 -4.10
N GLY A 12 2.86 -15.63 -3.70
CA GLY A 12 2.26 -15.30 -2.40
C GLY A 12 0.76 -15.04 -2.46
N CYS A 13 0.21 -14.53 -1.36
CA CYS A 13 -1.21 -14.20 -1.25
C CYS A 13 -1.46 -12.69 -1.43
N ILE A 14 -2.55 -12.34 -2.11
CA ILE A 14 -2.87 -10.97 -2.54
C ILE A 14 -3.97 -10.39 -1.65
N VAL A 15 -3.73 -9.21 -1.08
CA VAL A 15 -4.73 -8.44 -0.34
C VAL A 15 -5.05 -7.17 -1.13
N PRO A 16 -6.30 -6.95 -1.58
CA PRO A 16 -6.68 -5.68 -2.16
C PRO A 16 -6.75 -4.61 -1.07
N LEU A 17 -6.01 -3.52 -1.27
CA LEU A 17 -5.99 -2.37 -0.36
C LEU A 17 -6.56 -1.14 -1.06
N THR A 18 -7.46 -0.44 -0.38
CA THR A 18 -7.88 0.91 -0.75
C THR A 18 -7.34 1.87 0.28
N LEU A 19 -6.59 2.87 -0.17
CA LEU A 19 -5.96 3.87 0.69
C LEU A 19 -6.66 5.20 0.45
N ASP A 20 -7.35 5.70 1.47
CA ASP A 20 -7.93 7.04 1.44
C ASP A 20 -6.84 8.11 1.64
N GLN A 21 -7.20 9.38 1.46
CA GLN A 21 -6.26 10.50 1.59
C GLN A 21 -5.57 10.57 2.95
N GLY A 22 -6.29 10.27 4.05
CA GLY A 22 -5.73 10.26 5.39
C GLY A 22 -4.72 9.15 5.57
N THR A 23 -5.03 7.95 5.09
CA THR A 23 -4.08 6.81 5.09
C THR A 23 -2.84 7.12 4.26
N VAL A 24 -2.99 7.69 3.05
CA VAL A 24 -1.86 8.08 2.20
C VAL A 24 -1.00 9.15 2.88
N ALA A 25 -1.60 10.14 3.54
CA ALA A 25 -0.86 11.17 4.28
C ALA A 25 -0.03 10.56 5.43
N ALA A 26 -0.59 9.60 6.16
CA ALA A 26 0.14 8.88 7.21
C ALA A 26 1.32 8.07 6.64
N LEU A 27 1.11 7.34 5.54
CA LEU A 27 2.16 6.56 4.88
C LEU A 27 3.28 7.43 4.31
N ARG A 28 2.97 8.65 3.84
CA ARG A 28 3.98 9.61 3.38
C ARG A 28 4.92 10.08 4.50
N ALA A 29 4.40 10.19 5.72
CA ALA A 29 5.17 10.64 6.88
C ALA A 29 5.94 9.51 7.59
N ALA A 30 5.54 8.25 7.39
CA ALA A 30 6.15 7.09 8.00
C ALA A 30 7.37 6.59 7.20
N SER A 31 8.34 5.98 7.91
CA SER A 31 9.50 5.33 7.29
C SER A 31 9.31 3.81 7.14
N VAL A 32 8.46 3.21 7.97
CA VAL A 32 8.10 1.79 7.97
C VAL A 32 6.62 1.66 8.30
N GLN A 33 5.91 0.79 7.57
CA GLN A 33 4.57 0.32 7.94
C GLN A 33 4.69 -1.11 8.45
N GLU A 34 4.22 -1.35 9.67
CA GLU A 34 4.08 -2.69 10.20
C GLU A 34 2.68 -3.22 9.88
N ILE A 35 2.62 -4.42 9.32
CA ILE A 35 1.38 -5.09 8.94
C ILE A 35 1.33 -6.38 9.74
N GLU A 36 0.34 -6.47 10.62
CA GLU A 36 0.08 -7.70 11.35
C GLU A 36 -0.74 -8.66 10.49
N VAL A 37 -0.21 -9.86 10.28
CA VAL A 37 -0.89 -10.93 9.56
C VAL A 37 -1.20 -12.07 10.50
N LYS A 38 -2.41 -12.61 10.41
CA LYS A 38 -2.77 -13.85 11.11
C LYS A 38 -2.55 -15.05 10.21
N SER A 39 -1.71 -15.97 10.65
CA SER A 39 -1.48 -17.24 9.98
C SER A 39 -2.68 -18.19 10.13
N VAL A 40 -2.68 -19.28 9.37
CA VAL A 40 -3.73 -20.32 9.42
C VAL A 40 -3.81 -20.95 10.83
N ASP A 41 -2.67 -21.06 11.52
CA ASP A 41 -2.58 -21.52 12.91
C ASP A 41 -2.83 -20.41 13.94
N GLN A 42 -3.44 -19.29 13.53
CA GLN A 42 -3.85 -18.15 14.37
C GLN A 42 -2.72 -17.42 15.07
N LYS A 43 -1.48 -17.55 14.58
CA LYS A 43 -0.34 -16.78 15.10
C LYS A 43 -0.27 -15.43 14.40
N GLU A 44 0.07 -14.41 15.18
CA GLU A 44 0.34 -13.08 14.68
C GLU A 44 1.79 -13.02 14.16
N VAL A 45 1.92 -12.61 12.91
CA VAL A 45 3.20 -12.51 12.21
C VAL A 45 3.32 -11.07 11.70
N PRO A 46 4.22 -10.26 12.29
CA PRO A 46 4.46 -8.91 11.82
C PRO A 46 5.26 -8.92 10.52
N LEU A 47 4.80 -8.14 9.54
CA LEU A 47 5.51 -7.87 8.29
C LEU A 47 5.88 -6.38 8.25
N SER A 48 7.16 -6.09 8.13
CA SER A 48 7.65 -4.71 8.02
C SER A 48 7.83 -4.31 6.57
N VAL A 49 7.15 -3.24 6.16
CA VAL A 49 7.28 -2.65 4.82
C VAL A 49 8.03 -1.32 4.95
N SER A 50 9.20 -1.22 4.31
CA SER A 50 9.92 0.05 4.23
C SER A 50 9.15 1.03 3.33
N LEU A 51 8.94 2.25 3.82
CA LEU A 51 8.29 3.34 3.09
C LEU A 51 9.31 4.40 2.65
N LYS A 52 10.61 4.13 2.79
CA LYS A 52 11.65 5.04 2.31
C LYS A 52 11.51 5.28 0.81
N GLY A 53 11.32 6.55 0.44
CA GLY A 53 11.12 6.97 -0.95
C GLY A 53 9.67 6.94 -1.43
N LEU A 54 8.70 6.55 -0.58
CA LEU A 54 7.29 6.52 -0.97
C LEU A 54 6.75 7.92 -1.30
N ALA A 55 7.05 8.93 -0.48
CA ALA A 55 6.57 10.30 -0.71
C ALA A 55 6.95 10.87 -2.10
N PRO A 56 8.24 10.90 -2.51
CA PRO A 56 8.59 11.39 -3.84
C PRO A 56 8.03 10.53 -4.97
N ALA A 57 7.87 9.21 -4.77
CA ALA A 57 7.25 8.34 -5.78
C ALA A 57 5.76 8.68 -5.98
N LEU A 58 5.02 8.97 -4.91
CA LEU A 58 3.63 9.39 -5.00
C LEU A 58 3.48 10.78 -5.62
N ASP A 59 4.41 11.70 -5.39
CA ASP A 59 4.42 13.02 -6.03
C ASP A 59 4.64 12.90 -7.54
N TRP A 60 5.61 12.07 -7.94
CA TRP A 60 5.85 11.77 -9.35
C TRP A 60 4.62 11.13 -10.01
N LEU A 61 3.97 10.19 -9.33
CA LEU A 61 2.74 9.58 -9.81
C LEU A 61 1.61 10.60 -9.96
N GLY A 62 1.45 11.52 -9.00
CA GLY A 62 0.48 12.61 -9.07
C GLY A 62 0.70 13.53 -10.28
N PHE A 63 1.95 13.94 -10.52
CA PHE A 63 2.33 14.73 -11.70
C PHE A 63 1.97 14.00 -13.01
N TRP A 64 2.30 12.71 -13.10
CA TRP A 64 2.04 11.93 -14.31
C TRP A 64 0.54 11.73 -14.58
N LEU A 65 -0.25 11.57 -13.52
CA LEU A 65 -1.71 11.47 -13.62
C LEU A 65 -2.33 12.79 -14.11
N ASP A 66 -1.83 13.93 -13.62
CA ASP A 66 -2.25 15.27 -14.07
C ASP A 66 -1.96 15.47 -15.55
N GLU A 67 -0.72 15.18 -15.97
CA GLU A 67 -0.32 15.27 -17.38
C GLU A 67 -1.23 14.39 -18.25
N ARG A 68 -1.40 13.10 -17.92
CA ARG A 68 -2.27 12.20 -18.68
C ARG A 68 -3.71 12.71 -18.79
N ASN A 69 -4.25 13.35 -17.76
CA ASN A 69 -5.62 13.89 -17.79
C ASN A 69 -5.71 15.18 -18.61
N ASN A 70 -4.62 15.94 -18.73
CA ASN A 70 -4.55 17.19 -19.49
C ASN A 70 -4.46 16.97 -21.02
N TRP A 71 -3.95 15.82 -21.47
CA TRP A 71 -3.92 15.45 -22.90
C TRP A 71 -5.25 14.85 -23.42
N GLY A 72 -6.31 14.87 -22.61
CA GLY A 72 -7.64 14.34 -22.94
C GLY A 72 -8.64 15.35 -23.52
N THR A 73 -8.21 16.58 -23.85
CA THR A 73 -9.04 17.62 -24.52
C THR A 73 -8.57 17.88 -25.94
#